data_AF-A0A3B4VIL1-F1
#
_entry.id   AF-A0A3B4VIL1-F1
#
_cell.length_a   1.000
_cell.length_b   1.000
_cell.length_c   1.000
_cell.angle_alpha   90.00
_cell.angle_beta   90.00
_cell.angle_gamma   90.00
#
_symmetry.space_group_name_H-M   'P 1'
#
loop_
_entity.id
_entity.type
_entity.pdbx_description
1 polymer ?
#
loop_
_entity_poly.entity_id
_entity_poly.type
_entity_poly.pdbx_seq_one_letter_code
_entity_poly.pdbx_strand_id
1 'polypeptide(L)'
;MTSKGAKETIVSKLGFKSSSSASKAEAELERVRKENAHLRRKIDDLAKRHIKPPDSDKSKLLERILSLETLRERNNQQLLVKEQELDTLRQQLSARGGEVVASLQAQLEQRRKDAEQRDMLFQSLSQETENLKNKLTTVSARCQSLETQMTNGQVPPADLALVQDQLRDALEKNQQWLVYDQQRETYVQSVLARSMELEQQLAQAKQQQTKQEAGSDAGPEKEVQLKSQYDQLLVAVQKDLESQKDHVSRTQQELNMQREQTFKAQAELKSQREQVTRVQEETLALQRRYEDKCSELSSFLMKYEEKSKELEGAKMQLQAERLSNRHAACEERKVSSERADRMRVELENMDIRLEEERKRSAELLQQVNMLQKSFLSQNEEQRRIAALEQQIQLSAKDFENEKIDRQSMQHQLHKVLKELRKARDQIAKLESAKQPNARFSEPSSYNRLEFERLTIDDTLGPTSPSKVTNLLDESFLECPKCRATYPTSRHRELLAHIDFCLA
;
A
#
# COMPACT_ATOMS: atom_id res chain seq x y z
N MET A 1 -11.65 -85.30 -17.49
CA MET A 1 -13.11 -85.40 -17.66
C MET A 1 -13.78 -85.34 -16.30
N THR A 2 -14.80 -84.48 -16.16
CA THR A 2 -15.97 -84.52 -15.25
C THR A 2 -15.82 -84.88 -13.76
N SER A 3 -16.33 -84.00 -12.89
CA SER A 3 -17.54 -84.24 -12.07
C SER A 3 -17.61 -83.22 -10.90
N LYS A 4 -18.37 -82.12 -11.00
CA LYS A 4 -19.73 -81.98 -10.41
C LYS A 4 -19.96 -82.81 -9.15
N GLY A 5 -19.57 -82.27 -7.99
CA GLY A 5 -19.96 -82.83 -6.68
C GLY A 5 -19.91 -81.85 -5.49
N ALA A 6 -19.51 -80.59 -5.69
CA ALA A 6 -19.35 -79.62 -4.61
C ALA A 6 -20.64 -78.86 -4.23
N LYS A 7 -21.83 -79.47 -4.43
CA LYS A 7 -23.13 -78.84 -4.09
C LYS A 7 -23.91 -79.53 -2.97
N GLU A 8 -23.47 -80.68 -2.46
CA GLU A 8 -24.24 -81.41 -1.44
C GLU A 8 -23.60 -81.37 -0.04
N THR A 9 -22.36 -80.91 0.11
CA THR A 9 -21.65 -80.92 1.41
C THR A 9 -21.87 -79.66 2.26
N ILE A 10 -22.56 -78.64 1.76
CA ILE A 10 -22.81 -77.37 2.48
C ILE A 10 -24.22 -77.30 3.07
N VAL A 11 -25.17 -78.12 2.60
CA VAL A 11 -26.57 -78.11 3.08
C VAL A 11 -26.74 -78.78 4.45
N SER A 12 -25.80 -79.62 4.88
CA SER A 12 -25.89 -80.34 6.15
C SER A 12 -25.26 -79.62 7.35
N LYS A 13 -24.64 -78.45 7.16
CA LYS A 13 -23.97 -77.66 8.23
C LYS A 13 -24.73 -76.41 8.69
N LEU A 14 -25.92 -76.15 8.15
CA LEU A 14 -26.72 -74.96 8.45
C LEU A 14 -28.14 -75.26 8.96
N GLY A 15 -28.33 -76.36 9.70
CA GLY A 15 -29.36 -76.43 10.76
C GLY A 15 -30.79 -75.98 10.43
N PHE A 16 -31.26 -76.06 9.19
CA PHE A 16 -32.65 -75.73 8.84
C PHE A 16 -33.57 -76.91 9.18
N LYS A 17 -33.90 -77.06 10.46
CA LYS A 17 -35.12 -77.76 10.88
C LYS A 17 -36.27 -76.75 10.85
N SER A 18 -36.84 -76.55 9.66
CA SER A 18 -38.08 -75.79 9.45
C SER A 18 -39.29 -76.63 9.83
N SER A 19 -39.90 -76.38 11.00
CA SER A 19 -41.27 -76.86 11.28
C SER A 19 -41.98 -76.12 12.45
N SER A 20 -41.78 -74.81 12.60
CA SER A 20 -42.65 -73.98 13.47
C SER A 20 -42.60 -72.46 13.22
N SER A 21 -41.62 -71.95 12.46
CA SER A 21 -41.49 -70.52 12.16
C SER A 21 -42.24 -70.07 10.89
N ALA A 22 -42.51 -70.98 9.95
CA ALA A 22 -43.23 -70.66 8.71
C ALA A 22 -44.68 -70.23 8.99
N SER A 23 -45.38 -70.92 9.90
CA SER A 23 -46.77 -70.58 10.26
C SER A 23 -46.89 -69.26 11.03
N LYS A 24 -45.89 -68.91 11.85
CA LYS A 24 -45.83 -67.59 12.53
C LYS A 24 -45.51 -66.46 11.55
N ALA A 25 -44.55 -66.66 10.65
CA ALA A 25 -44.22 -65.68 9.61
C ALA A 25 -45.38 -65.47 8.63
N GLU A 26 -46.12 -66.55 8.29
CA GLU A 26 -47.29 -66.49 7.42
C GLU A 26 -48.49 -65.81 8.09
N ALA A 27 -48.72 -66.07 9.39
CA ALA A 27 -49.73 -65.35 10.18
C ALA A 27 -49.39 -63.87 10.34
N GLU A 28 -48.10 -63.52 10.49
CA GLU A 28 -47.66 -62.14 10.59
C GLU A 28 -47.73 -61.41 9.24
N LEU A 29 -47.41 -62.07 8.14
CA LEU A 29 -47.66 -61.57 6.78
C LEU A 29 -49.15 -61.33 6.53
N GLU A 30 -50.01 -62.23 7.01
CA GLU A 30 -51.46 -62.08 6.87
C GLU A 30 -52.01 -60.95 7.73
N ARG A 31 -51.42 -60.72 8.91
CA ARG A 31 -51.71 -59.53 9.74
C ARG A 31 -51.28 -58.25 9.03
N VAL A 32 -50.07 -58.20 8.49
CA VAL A 32 -49.58 -57.03 7.73
C VAL A 32 -50.40 -56.79 6.47
N ARG A 33 -50.88 -57.84 5.78
CA ARG A 33 -51.81 -57.71 4.65
C ARG A 33 -53.14 -57.12 5.08
N LYS A 34 -53.71 -57.57 6.20
CA LYS A 34 -54.97 -57.02 6.75
C LYS A 34 -54.81 -55.58 7.21
N GLU A 35 -53.69 -55.24 7.85
CA GLU A 35 -53.35 -53.87 8.23
C GLU A 35 -53.14 -52.98 6.99
N ASN A 36 -52.42 -53.45 5.97
CA ASN A 36 -52.30 -52.75 4.70
C ASN A 36 -53.65 -52.55 4.01
N ALA A 37 -54.52 -53.56 4.01
CA ALA A 37 -55.86 -53.46 3.45
C ALA A 37 -56.76 -52.50 4.25
N HIS A 38 -56.57 -52.42 5.57
CA HIS A 38 -57.27 -51.47 6.43
C HIS A 38 -56.75 -50.05 6.24
N LEU A 39 -55.44 -49.86 6.12
CA LEU A 39 -54.82 -48.56 5.83
C LEU A 39 -55.21 -48.08 4.43
N ARG A 40 -55.21 -48.96 3.43
CA ARG A 40 -55.73 -48.64 2.08
C ARG A 40 -57.20 -48.23 2.13
N ARG A 41 -58.05 -48.95 2.87
CA ARG A 41 -59.45 -48.55 3.09
C ARG A 41 -59.57 -47.20 3.79
N LYS A 42 -58.74 -46.92 4.80
CA LYS A 42 -58.71 -45.61 5.46
C LYS A 42 -58.24 -44.49 4.52
N ILE A 43 -57.26 -44.76 3.68
CA ILE A 43 -56.79 -43.81 2.64
C ILE A 43 -57.91 -43.57 1.63
N ASP A 44 -58.58 -44.62 1.17
CA ASP A 44 -59.72 -44.52 0.26
C ASP A 44 -60.91 -43.79 0.91
N ASP A 45 -61.17 -44.01 2.20
CA ASP A 45 -62.21 -43.29 2.96
C ASP A 45 -61.83 -41.82 3.18
N LEU A 46 -60.55 -41.51 3.38
CA LEU A 46 -60.04 -40.13 3.42
C LEU A 46 -60.08 -39.45 2.05
N ALA A 47 -59.87 -40.20 0.96
CA ALA A 47 -60.01 -39.70 -0.40
C ALA A 47 -61.48 -39.52 -0.83
N LYS A 48 -62.39 -40.38 -0.34
CA LYS A 48 -63.85 -40.31 -0.57
C LYS A 48 -64.54 -39.27 0.31
N ARG A 49 -63.99 -38.95 1.49
CA ARG A 49 -64.36 -37.72 2.22
C ARG A 49 -63.93 -36.57 1.33
N HIS A 50 -64.89 -36.01 0.59
CA HIS A 50 -64.76 -34.80 -0.20
C HIS A 50 -63.76 -33.81 0.42
N ILE A 51 -62.50 -33.88 0.01
CA ILE A 51 -61.68 -32.68 -0.10
C ILE A 51 -62.41 -31.94 -1.21
N LYS A 52 -63.22 -30.94 -0.83
CA LYS A 52 -63.75 -29.98 -1.81
C LYS A 52 -62.58 -29.66 -2.75
N PRO A 53 -62.76 -29.71 -4.09
CA PRO A 53 -61.71 -29.26 -5.00
C PRO A 53 -61.21 -27.92 -4.44
N PRO A 54 -59.88 -27.74 -4.29
CA PRO A 54 -59.36 -26.52 -3.71
C PRO A 54 -60.07 -25.37 -4.39
N ASP A 55 -60.69 -24.52 -3.58
CA ASP A 55 -61.33 -23.30 -4.05
C ASP A 55 -60.38 -22.65 -5.08
N SER A 56 -60.89 -22.11 -6.20
CA SER A 56 -60.02 -21.77 -7.35
C SER A 56 -58.83 -20.91 -6.93
N ASP A 57 -59.04 -20.09 -5.90
CA ASP A 57 -58.06 -19.18 -5.32
C ASP A 57 -57.01 -19.91 -4.46
N LYS A 58 -57.38 -21.00 -3.78
CA LYS A 58 -56.41 -21.89 -3.11
C LYS A 58 -55.52 -22.60 -4.12
N SER A 59 -56.06 -23.04 -5.26
CA SER A 59 -55.25 -23.67 -6.33
C SER A 59 -54.27 -22.67 -6.93
N LYS A 60 -54.72 -21.45 -7.26
CA LYS A 60 -53.86 -20.36 -7.76
C LYS A 60 -52.78 -19.96 -6.75
N LEU A 61 -53.12 -19.93 -5.46
CA LEU A 61 -52.15 -19.63 -4.40
C LEU A 61 -51.07 -20.71 -4.31
N LEU A 62 -51.45 -21.99 -4.39
CA LEU A 62 -50.48 -23.10 -4.39
C LEU A 62 -49.57 -23.06 -5.61
N GLU A 63 -50.11 -22.80 -6.80
CA GLU A 63 -49.30 -22.60 -8.01
C GLU A 63 -48.34 -21.41 -7.87
N ARG A 64 -48.81 -20.30 -7.27
CA ARG A 64 -47.97 -19.14 -7.00
C ARG A 64 -46.84 -19.48 -6.02
N ILE A 65 -47.15 -20.18 -4.93
CA ILE A 65 -46.15 -20.64 -3.95
C ILE A 65 -45.10 -21.52 -4.64
N LEU A 66 -45.52 -22.53 -5.41
CA LEU A 66 -44.61 -23.41 -6.15
C LEU A 66 -43.73 -22.63 -7.13
N SER A 67 -44.29 -21.64 -7.84
CA SER A 67 -43.51 -20.80 -8.77
C SER A 67 -42.45 -19.96 -8.06
N LEU A 68 -42.80 -19.40 -6.89
CA LEU A 68 -41.90 -18.59 -6.06
C LEU A 68 -40.82 -19.45 -5.41
N GLU A 69 -41.16 -20.65 -4.97
CA GLU A 69 -40.24 -21.59 -4.35
C GLU A 69 -39.23 -22.14 -5.38
N THR A 70 -39.69 -22.41 -6.61
CA THR A 70 -38.81 -22.76 -7.73
C THR A 70 -37.87 -21.61 -8.10
N LEU A 71 -38.38 -20.36 -8.12
CA LEU A 71 -37.56 -19.20 -8.41
C LEU A 71 -36.54 -18.94 -7.29
N ARG A 72 -36.94 -19.07 -6.02
CA ARG A 72 -36.05 -18.96 -4.86
C ARG A 72 -34.93 -20.00 -4.94
N GLU A 73 -35.26 -21.25 -5.26
CA GLU A 73 -34.29 -22.33 -5.40
C GLU A 73 -33.29 -22.05 -6.53
N ARG A 74 -33.76 -21.58 -7.70
CA ARG A 74 -32.87 -21.16 -8.79
C ARG A 74 -31.97 -19.99 -8.40
N ASN A 75 -32.52 -18.98 -7.71
CA ASN A 75 -31.75 -17.84 -7.25
C ASN A 75 -30.68 -18.27 -6.23
N ASN A 76 -31.00 -19.17 -5.30
CA ASN A 76 -30.04 -19.74 -4.36
C ASN A 76 -28.92 -20.52 -5.07
N GLN A 77 -29.25 -21.33 -6.07
CA GLN A 77 -28.25 -22.05 -6.86
C GLN A 77 -27.32 -21.09 -7.61
N GLN A 78 -27.87 -20.01 -8.19
CA GLN A 78 -27.06 -18.97 -8.83
C GLN A 78 -26.15 -18.23 -7.85
N LEU A 79 -26.66 -17.92 -6.65
CA LEU A 79 -25.85 -17.31 -5.59
C LEU A 79 -24.70 -18.22 -5.16
N LEU A 80 -24.96 -19.52 -4.99
CA LEU A 80 -23.92 -20.49 -4.64
C LEU A 80 -22.81 -20.57 -5.70
N VAL A 81 -23.17 -20.57 -6.99
CA VAL A 81 -22.18 -20.53 -8.08
C VAL A 81 -21.38 -19.23 -8.04
N LYS A 82 -22.04 -18.09 -7.81
CA LYS A 82 -21.36 -16.80 -7.69
C LYS A 82 -20.43 -16.72 -6.47
N GLU A 83 -20.81 -17.33 -5.35
CA GLU A 83 -19.95 -17.46 -4.18
C GLU A 83 -18.69 -18.29 -4.48
N GLN A 84 -18.84 -19.43 -5.18
CA GLN A 84 -17.70 -20.26 -5.61
C GLN A 84 -16.77 -19.52 -6.58
N GLU A 85 -17.32 -18.76 -7.53
CA GLU A 85 -16.55 -17.90 -8.43
C GLU A 85 -15.76 -16.84 -7.65
N LEU A 86 -16.40 -16.17 -6.68
CA LEU A 86 -15.74 -15.18 -5.83
C LEU A 86 -14.61 -15.79 -5.00
N ASP A 87 -14.80 -16.98 -4.44
CA ASP A 87 -13.77 -17.66 -3.66
C ASP A 87 -12.59 -18.09 -4.53
N THR A 88 -12.87 -18.55 -5.76
CA THR A 88 -11.81 -18.87 -6.74
C THR A 88 -10.99 -17.62 -7.09
N LEU A 89 -11.66 -16.49 -7.35
CA LEU A 89 -10.99 -15.23 -7.63
C LEU A 89 -10.16 -14.73 -6.44
N ARG A 90 -10.67 -14.86 -5.21
CA ARG A 90 -9.93 -14.53 -3.98
C ARG A 90 -8.67 -15.38 -3.83
N GLN A 91 -8.76 -16.69 -4.06
CA GLN A 91 -7.61 -17.58 -4.01
C GLN A 91 -6.56 -17.22 -5.08
N GLN A 92 -6.98 -16.95 -6.31
CA GLN A 92 -6.07 -16.51 -7.38
C GLN A 92 -5.39 -15.17 -7.06
N LEU A 93 -6.13 -14.22 -6.50
CA LEU A 93 -5.60 -12.91 -6.11
C LEU A 93 -4.62 -13.03 -4.93
N SER A 94 -4.91 -13.93 -3.99
CA SER A 94 -4.00 -14.25 -2.88
C SER A 94 -2.73 -14.96 -3.37
N ALA A 95 -2.84 -15.92 -4.29
CA ALA A 95 -1.70 -16.64 -4.87
C ALA A 95 -0.80 -15.70 -5.68
N ARG A 96 -1.38 -14.94 -6.63
CA ARG A 96 -0.64 -13.94 -7.42
C ARG A 96 -0.07 -12.83 -6.55
N GLY A 97 -0.82 -12.35 -5.56
CA GLY A 97 -0.35 -11.37 -4.59
C GLY A 97 0.85 -11.90 -3.81
N GLY A 98 0.79 -13.16 -3.35
CA GLY A 98 1.90 -13.83 -2.67
C GLY A 98 3.15 -13.97 -3.54
N GLU A 99 3.01 -14.37 -4.80
CA GLU A 99 4.12 -14.48 -5.75
C GLU A 99 4.78 -13.13 -6.03
N VAL A 100 3.98 -12.08 -6.26
CA VAL A 100 4.48 -10.71 -6.48
C VAL A 100 5.21 -10.20 -5.24
N VAL A 101 4.64 -10.40 -4.05
CA VAL A 101 5.27 -10.00 -2.78
C VAL A 101 6.59 -10.75 -2.56
N ALA A 102 6.62 -12.07 -2.79
CA ALA A 102 7.84 -12.87 -2.64
C ALA A 102 8.93 -12.44 -3.65
N SER A 103 8.56 -12.17 -4.90
CA SER A 103 9.48 -11.66 -5.92
C SER A 103 10.04 -10.28 -5.55
N LEU A 104 9.19 -9.36 -5.11
CA LEU A 104 9.64 -8.03 -4.68
C LEU A 104 10.54 -8.11 -3.44
N GLN A 105 10.23 -8.99 -2.49
CA GLN A 105 11.05 -9.21 -1.31
C GLN A 105 12.44 -9.77 -1.68
N ALA A 106 12.50 -10.75 -2.59
CA ALA A 106 13.76 -11.29 -3.11
C ALA A 106 14.58 -10.21 -3.85
N GLN A 107 13.93 -9.36 -4.66
CA GLN A 107 14.61 -8.25 -5.33
C GLN A 107 15.17 -7.24 -4.33
N LEU A 108 14.45 -6.90 -3.26
CA LEU A 108 14.93 -6.00 -2.21
C LEU A 108 16.12 -6.59 -1.45
N GLU A 109 16.10 -7.88 -1.13
CA GLU A 109 17.23 -8.57 -0.51
C GLU A 109 18.45 -8.61 -1.42
N GLN A 110 18.27 -8.85 -2.72
CA GLN A 110 19.36 -8.78 -3.68
C GLN A 110 19.96 -7.37 -3.76
N ARG A 111 19.11 -6.33 -3.88
CA ARG A 111 19.57 -4.94 -3.91
C ARG A 111 20.32 -4.53 -2.65
N ARG A 112 19.94 -5.08 -1.49
CA ARG A 112 20.63 -4.87 -0.21
C ARG A 112 22.03 -5.50 -0.24
N LYS A 113 22.14 -6.76 -0.66
CA LYS A 113 23.43 -7.45 -0.81
C LYS A 113 24.35 -6.73 -1.80
N ASP A 114 23.82 -6.28 -2.93
CA ASP A 114 24.59 -5.51 -3.92
C ASP A 114 25.09 -4.18 -3.33
N ALA A 115 24.29 -3.52 -2.49
CA ALA A 115 24.69 -2.29 -1.81
C ALA A 115 25.81 -2.56 -0.79
N GLU A 116 25.66 -3.60 0.04
CA GLU A 116 26.69 -4.03 0.99
C GLU A 116 28.03 -4.37 0.28
N GLN A 117 27.97 -5.04 -0.87
CA GLN A 117 29.16 -5.33 -1.67
C GLN A 117 29.82 -4.05 -2.22
N ARG A 118 29.03 -3.09 -2.72
CA ARG A 118 29.58 -1.80 -3.17
C ARG A 118 30.22 -1.04 -2.02
N ASP A 119 29.60 -1.04 -0.84
CA ASP A 119 30.15 -0.35 0.33
C ASP A 119 31.48 -0.97 0.76
N MET A 120 31.62 -2.29 0.73
CA MET A 120 32.90 -2.96 0.97
C MET A 120 33.98 -2.55 -0.04
N LEU A 121 33.64 -2.47 -1.33
CA LEU A 121 34.56 -2.02 -2.37
C LEU A 121 34.96 -0.55 -2.16
N PHE A 122 34.01 0.32 -1.81
CA PHE A 122 34.29 1.72 -1.51
C PHE A 122 35.23 1.87 -0.31
N GLN A 123 35.03 1.09 0.75
CA GLN A 123 35.94 1.07 1.90
C GLN A 123 37.36 0.65 1.50
N SER A 124 37.49 -0.41 0.69
CA SER A 124 38.80 -0.87 0.20
C SER A 124 39.51 0.20 -0.64
N LEU A 125 38.79 0.78 -1.61
CA LEU A 125 39.33 1.85 -2.48
C LEU A 125 39.69 3.09 -1.69
N SER A 126 38.89 3.46 -0.68
CA SER A 126 39.20 4.59 0.20
C SER A 126 40.48 4.33 1.00
N GLN A 127 40.67 3.11 1.53
CA GLN A 127 41.88 2.73 2.24
C GLN A 127 43.11 2.74 1.33
N GLU A 128 42.99 2.23 0.10
CA GLU A 128 44.06 2.28 -0.91
C GLU A 128 44.41 3.72 -1.29
N THR A 129 43.40 4.58 -1.46
CA THR A 129 43.60 6.00 -1.76
C THR A 129 44.37 6.70 -0.64
N GLU A 130 44.01 6.44 0.62
CA GLU A 130 44.71 7.03 1.76
C GLU A 130 46.14 6.48 1.88
N ASN A 131 46.34 5.19 1.62
CA ASN A 131 47.68 4.60 1.56
C ASN A 131 48.55 5.24 0.46
N LEU A 132 47.99 5.49 -0.72
CA LEU A 132 48.70 6.17 -1.80
C LEU A 132 49.01 7.63 -1.46
N LYS A 133 48.08 8.33 -0.82
CA LYS A 133 48.30 9.70 -0.32
C LYS A 133 49.45 9.76 0.68
N ASN A 134 49.53 8.81 1.61
CA ASN A 134 50.62 8.68 2.58
C ASN A 134 51.97 8.35 1.92
N LYS A 135 51.97 7.51 0.88
CA LYS A 135 53.18 7.27 0.06
C LYS A 135 53.61 8.53 -0.69
N LEU A 136 52.66 9.26 -1.26
CA LEU A 136 52.93 10.50 -1.99
C LEU A 136 53.51 11.56 -1.06
N THR A 137 52.95 11.78 0.12
CA THR A 137 53.50 12.72 1.10
C THR A 137 54.93 12.35 1.51
N THR A 138 55.21 11.05 1.69
CA THR A 138 56.56 10.55 1.99
C THR A 138 57.54 10.85 0.84
N VAL A 139 57.15 10.58 -0.40
CA VAL A 139 57.98 10.85 -1.59
C VAL A 139 58.20 12.36 -1.76
N SER A 140 57.14 13.17 -1.62
CA SER A 140 57.23 14.63 -1.70
C SER A 140 58.17 15.20 -0.64
N ALA A 141 58.11 14.72 0.60
CA ALA A 141 59.04 15.13 1.66
C ALA A 141 60.49 14.76 1.30
N ARG A 142 60.72 13.58 0.72
CA ARG A 142 62.05 13.16 0.25
C ARG A 142 62.57 14.04 -0.89
N CYS A 143 61.72 14.37 -1.87
CA CYS A 143 62.07 15.27 -2.96
C CYS A 143 62.44 16.67 -2.44
N GLN A 144 61.64 17.23 -1.53
CA GLN A 144 61.94 18.52 -0.89
C GLN A 144 63.25 18.48 -0.09
N SER A 145 63.55 17.36 0.59
CA SER A 145 64.83 17.18 1.28
C SER A 145 66.02 17.15 0.32
N LEU A 146 65.88 16.52 -0.85
CA LEU A 146 66.93 16.49 -1.87
C LEU A 146 67.12 17.86 -2.52
N GLU A 147 66.03 18.58 -2.77
CA GLU A 147 66.05 19.94 -3.31
C GLU A 147 66.67 20.94 -2.33
N THR A 148 66.37 20.82 -1.03
CA THR A 148 67.03 21.60 0.02
C THR A 148 68.51 21.24 0.19
N GLN A 149 68.91 19.99 -0.03
CA GLN A 149 70.34 19.61 -0.08
C GLN A 149 71.06 20.23 -1.29
N MET A 150 70.44 20.22 -2.47
CA MET A 150 70.94 20.89 -3.68
C MET A 150 71.09 22.41 -3.48
N THR A 151 70.12 23.05 -2.82
CA THR A 151 70.10 24.51 -2.63
C THR A 151 70.98 24.99 -1.46
N ASN A 152 71.12 24.21 -0.38
CA ASN A 152 71.97 24.57 0.76
C ASN A 152 73.41 24.02 0.69
N GLY A 153 73.78 23.25 -0.33
CA GLY A 153 75.07 22.57 -0.34
C GLY A 153 75.52 21.95 -1.65
N GLN A 154 75.58 22.73 -2.74
CA GLN A 154 76.65 22.68 -3.75
C GLN A 154 76.41 23.79 -4.78
N VAL A 155 77.16 24.89 -4.62
CA VAL A 155 77.54 25.75 -5.75
C VAL A 155 78.07 24.81 -6.85
N PRO A 156 77.80 25.04 -8.16
CA PRO A 156 78.39 24.23 -9.22
C PRO A 156 79.88 24.09 -8.89
N PRO A 157 80.45 22.87 -8.89
CA PRO A 157 81.81 22.68 -8.43
C PRO A 157 82.66 23.70 -9.18
N ALA A 158 83.50 24.46 -8.49
CA ALA A 158 84.33 25.50 -9.10
C ALA A 158 85.07 24.93 -10.34
N ASP A 159 85.32 23.62 -10.33
CA ASP A 159 85.79 22.79 -11.43
C ASP A 159 84.94 22.85 -12.70
N LEU A 160 83.60 22.85 -12.63
CA LEU A 160 82.74 22.94 -13.82
C LEU A 160 82.81 24.32 -14.49
N ALA A 161 82.89 25.39 -13.69
CA ALA A 161 83.07 26.75 -14.20
C ALA A 161 84.48 26.91 -14.81
N LEU A 162 85.51 26.38 -14.13
CA LEU A 162 86.89 26.38 -14.60
C LEU A 162 87.06 25.59 -15.91
N VAL A 163 86.41 24.43 -16.03
CA VAL A 163 86.42 23.62 -17.25
C VAL A 163 85.70 24.33 -18.39
N GLN A 164 84.61 25.05 -18.12
CA GLN A 164 83.96 25.88 -19.14
C GLN A 164 84.84 27.03 -19.62
N ASP A 165 85.59 27.68 -18.73
CA ASP A 165 86.55 28.73 -19.10
C ASP A 165 87.72 28.19 -19.91
N GLN A 166 88.27 27.04 -19.50
CA GLN A 166 89.34 26.35 -20.25
C GLN A 166 88.88 25.93 -21.64
N LEU A 167 87.63 25.47 -21.78
CA LEU A 167 87.06 25.13 -23.09
C LEU A 167 86.93 26.36 -23.98
N ARG A 168 86.49 27.50 -23.44
CA ARG A 168 86.41 28.78 -24.19
C ARG A 168 87.78 29.22 -24.69
N ASP A 169 88.78 29.23 -23.82
CA ASP A 169 90.16 29.61 -24.16
C ASP A 169 90.78 28.66 -25.21
N ALA A 170 90.53 27.35 -25.09
CA ALA A 170 90.97 26.36 -26.07
C ALA A 170 90.31 26.57 -27.45
N LEU A 171 89.03 26.92 -27.49
CA LEU A 171 88.31 27.21 -28.74
C LEU A 171 88.82 28.48 -29.41
N GLU A 172 89.09 29.54 -28.62
CA GLU A 172 89.64 30.80 -29.15
C GLU A 172 91.04 30.60 -29.73
N LYS A 173 91.91 29.85 -29.04
CA LYS A 173 93.25 29.50 -29.54
C LYS A 173 93.18 28.64 -30.80
N ASN A 174 92.26 27.68 -30.88
CA ASN A 174 92.06 26.89 -32.10
C ASN A 174 91.68 27.77 -33.30
N GLN A 175 90.83 28.79 -33.07
CA GLN A 175 90.46 29.72 -34.13
C GLN A 175 91.65 30.58 -34.58
N GLN A 176 92.50 31.02 -33.65
CA GLN A 176 93.73 31.74 -33.99
C GLN A 176 94.71 30.88 -34.79
N TRP A 177 94.87 29.59 -34.42
CA TRP A 177 95.70 28.65 -35.17
C TRP A 177 95.19 28.41 -36.58
N LEU A 178 93.87 28.32 -36.78
CA LEU A 178 93.26 28.20 -38.10
C LEU A 178 93.62 29.39 -39.00
N VAL A 179 93.52 30.61 -38.47
CA VAL A 179 93.87 31.84 -39.22
C VAL A 179 95.37 31.86 -39.56
N TYR A 180 96.22 31.47 -38.63
CA TYR A 180 97.66 31.37 -38.87
C TYR A 180 97.99 30.33 -39.95
N ASP A 181 97.35 29.16 -39.92
CA ASP A 181 97.53 28.10 -40.91
C ASP A 181 97.13 28.58 -42.31
N GLN A 182 95.97 29.24 -42.43
CA GLN A 182 95.49 29.82 -43.69
C GLN A 182 96.46 30.89 -44.25
N GLN A 183 97.02 31.73 -43.39
CA GLN A 183 98.03 32.72 -43.78
C GLN A 183 99.32 32.05 -44.26
N ARG A 184 99.77 31.00 -43.55
CA ARG A 184 100.94 30.22 -43.94
C ARG A 184 100.73 29.54 -45.29
N GLU A 185 99.56 28.95 -45.52
CA GLU A 185 99.21 28.34 -46.81
C GLU A 185 99.24 29.36 -47.94
N THR A 186 98.64 30.54 -47.73
CA THR A 186 98.63 31.62 -48.73
C THR A 186 100.06 32.09 -49.03
N TYR A 187 100.89 32.23 -48.01
CA TYR A 187 102.31 32.58 -48.17
C TYR A 187 103.06 31.53 -48.98
N VAL A 188 102.91 30.24 -48.65
CA VAL A 188 103.55 29.14 -49.39
C VAL A 188 103.08 29.12 -50.85
N GLN A 189 101.79 29.29 -51.11
CA GLN A 189 101.25 29.40 -52.47
C GLN A 189 101.88 30.56 -53.25
N SER A 190 102.07 31.72 -52.61
CA SER A 190 102.73 32.87 -53.23
C SER A 190 104.21 32.61 -53.57
N VAL A 191 104.93 31.90 -52.69
CA VAL A 191 106.33 31.50 -52.92
C VAL A 191 106.42 30.50 -54.07
N LEU A 192 105.51 29.53 -54.13
CA LEU A 192 105.44 28.56 -55.23
C LEU A 192 105.14 29.24 -56.57
N ALA A 193 104.17 30.16 -56.59
CA ALA A 193 103.84 30.93 -57.80
C ALA A 193 105.05 31.74 -58.30
N ARG A 194 105.76 32.43 -57.40
CA ARG A 194 106.97 33.18 -57.73
C ARG A 194 108.11 32.27 -58.20
N SER A 195 108.25 31.08 -57.62
CA SER A 195 109.25 30.10 -58.04
C SER A 195 108.97 29.61 -59.46
N MET A 196 107.72 29.30 -59.80
CA MET A 196 107.33 28.93 -61.16
C MET A 196 107.56 30.07 -62.17
N GLU A 197 107.26 31.31 -61.79
CA GLU A 197 107.52 32.48 -62.65
C GLU A 197 109.03 32.64 -62.94
N LEU A 198 109.87 32.52 -61.91
CA LEU A 198 111.32 32.55 -62.06
C LEU A 198 111.84 31.37 -62.89
N GLU A 199 111.32 30.15 -62.70
CA GLU A 199 111.66 29.00 -63.54
C GLU A 199 111.28 29.21 -65.00
N GLN A 200 110.14 29.83 -65.27
CA GLN A 200 109.71 30.17 -66.63
C GLN A 200 110.61 31.24 -67.25
N GLN A 201 111.00 32.28 -66.50
CA GLN A 201 111.99 33.27 -66.94
C GLN A 201 113.36 32.62 -67.22
N LEU A 202 113.77 31.66 -66.40
CA LEU A 202 115.03 30.91 -66.58
C LEU A 202 114.97 29.97 -67.78
N ALA A 203 113.83 29.35 -68.05
CA ALA A 203 113.60 28.55 -69.26
C ALA A 203 113.63 29.42 -70.54
N GLN A 204 113.05 30.63 -70.50
CA GLN A 204 113.12 31.61 -71.59
C GLN A 204 114.54 32.15 -71.80
N ALA A 205 115.28 32.41 -70.70
CA ALA A 205 116.68 32.81 -70.75
C ALA A 205 117.58 31.68 -71.31
N LYS A 206 117.31 30.42 -70.97
CA LYS A 206 118.00 29.24 -71.56
C LYS A 206 117.75 29.11 -73.06
N GLN A 207 116.59 29.51 -73.55
CA GLN A 207 116.27 29.50 -74.98
C GLN A 207 116.96 30.63 -75.77
N GLN A 208 117.33 31.73 -75.09
CA GLN A 208 118.11 32.85 -75.65
C GLN A 208 119.63 32.65 -75.55
N GLN A 209 120.09 31.70 -74.74
CA GLN A 209 121.51 31.46 -74.44
C GLN A 209 122.01 30.14 -75.07
N THR A 210 121.70 29.91 -76.35
CA THR A 210 122.23 28.79 -77.15
C THR A 210 123.01 29.30 -78.37
N LYS A 211 124.02 30.15 -78.16
CA LYS A 211 125.18 30.42 -79.05
C LYS A 211 126.30 31.07 -78.22
N GLN A 212 127.51 30.50 -78.32
CA GLN A 212 128.79 30.91 -77.69
C GLN A 212 128.92 30.57 -76.19
N GLU A 213 130.02 30.03 -75.67
CA GLU A 213 131.31 29.59 -76.22
C GLU A 213 132.00 28.72 -75.14
N ALA A 214 132.91 27.85 -75.60
CA ALA A 214 133.72 26.93 -74.80
C ALA A 214 135.13 27.49 -74.52
N GLY A 215 135.77 27.02 -73.45
CA GLY A 215 137.21 27.15 -73.17
C GLY A 215 137.47 26.94 -71.68
N SER A 216 137.96 25.76 -71.23
CA SER A 216 139.38 25.34 -71.15
C SER A 216 140.19 26.28 -70.24
N ASP A 217 141.02 25.88 -69.28
CA ASP A 217 141.79 24.66 -69.03
C ASP A 217 142.25 24.63 -67.55
N ALA A 218 142.78 23.48 -67.15
CA ALA A 218 143.15 22.99 -65.83
C ALA A 218 144.28 23.73 -65.08
N GLY A 219 144.32 23.50 -63.76
CA GLY A 219 145.44 23.76 -62.88
C GLY A 219 145.45 22.75 -61.72
N PRO A 220 146.40 21.80 -61.64
CA PRO A 220 146.33 20.63 -60.79
C PRO A 220 147.08 20.84 -59.46
N GLU A 221 146.39 20.78 -58.31
CA GLU A 221 147.03 20.64 -56.99
C GLU A 221 146.00 20.45 -55.86
N LYS A 222 145.09 19.47 -55.98
CA LYS A 222 144.09 19.21 -54.93
C LYS A 222 143.80 17.73 -54.62
N GLU A 223 144.57 16.73 -55.03
CA GLU A 223 144.13 15.33 -54.83
C GLU A 223 144.07 14.84 -53.36
N VAL A 224 144.83 15.44 -52.44
CA VAL A 224 144.76 15.15 -50.99
C VAL A 224 143.72 16.01 -50.27
N GLN A 225 143.50 17.26 -50.71
CA GLN A 225 142.41 18.14 -50.22
C GLN A 225 141.04 17.77 -50.78
N LEU A 226 140.98 17.23 -51.99
CA LEU A 226 139.77 16.78 -52.68
C LEU A 226 139.29 15.44 -52.11
N LYS A 227 140.19 14.49 -51.80
CA LYS A 227 139.83 13.29 -51.01
C LYS A 227 139.30 13.67 -49.63
N SER A 228 139.97 14.59 -48.92
CA SER A 228 139.48 15.11 -47.62
C SER A 228 138.13 15.83 -47.75
N GLN A 229 137.89 16.61 -48.81
CA GLN A 229 136.61 17.26 -49.08
C GLN A 229 135.51 16.26 -49.47
N TYR A 230 135.81 15.23 -50.28
CA TYR A 230 134.85 14.17 -50.62
C TYR A 230 134.55 13.28 -49.41
N ASP A 231 135.53 12.95 -48.58
CA ASP A 231 135.34 12.20 -47.34
C ASP A 231 134.52 13.01 -46.33
N GLN A 232 134.76 14.32 -46.20
CA GLN A 232 133.92 15.22 -45.41
C GLN A 232 132.49 15.33 -45.95
N LEU A 233 132.32 15.38 -47.28
CA LEU A 233 131.00 15.39 -47.91
C LEU A 233 130.25 14.06 -47.70
N LEU A 234 130.95 12.93 -47.82
CA LEU A 234 130.39 11.59 -47.57
C LEU A 234 129.94 11.46 -46.12
N VAL A 235 130.76 11.92 -45.15
CA VAL A 235 130.39 11.93 -43.74
C VAL A 235 129.22 12.87 -43.48
N ALA A 236 129.16 14.04 -44.14
CA ALA A 236 128.03 14.96 -44.03
C ALA A 236 126.73 14.33 -44.57
N VAL A 237 126.76 13.73 -45.76
CA VAL A 237 125.61 13.04 -46.36
C VAL A 237 125.19 11.84 -45.50
N GLN A 238 126.13 11.10 -44.93
CA GLN A 238 125.82 9.96 -44.05
C GLN A 238 125.19 10.42 -42.74
N LYS A 239 125.67 11.52 -42.15
CA LYS A 239 125.07 12.16 -40.98
C LYS A 239 123.67 12.70 -41.30
N ASP A 240 123.49 13.32 -42.46
CA ASP A 240 122.19 13.83 -42.91
C ASP A 240 121.21 12.69 -43.14
N LEU A 241 121.64 11.59 -43.76
CA LEU A 241 120.83 10.37 -43.94
C LEU A 241 120.41 9.77 -42.60
N GLU A 242 121.33 9.69 -41.63
CA GLU A 242 121.01 9.19 -40.30
C GLU A 242 120.01 10.13 -39.57
N SER A 243 120.20 11.45 -39.69
CA SER A 243 119.26 12.44 -39.15
C SER A 243 117.87 12.36 -39.79
N GLN A 244 117.81 12.06 -41.10
CA GLN A 244 116.55 11.84 -41.81
C GLN A 244 115.88 10.54 -41.37
N LYS A 245 116.62 9.44 -41.16
CA LYS A 245 116.07 8.20 -40.59
C LYS A 245 115.50 8.43 -39.19
N ASP A 246 116.20 9.17 -38.34
CA ASP A 246 115.72 9.51 -37.00
C ASP A 246 114.47 10.39 -37.05
N HIS A 247 114.37 11.29 -38.03
CA HIS A 247 113.18 12.10 -38.25
C HIS A 247 112.00 11.27 -38.76
N VAL A 248 112.23 10.34 -39.70
CA VAL A 248 111.22 9.39 -40.20
C VAL A 248 110.74 8.47 -39.07
N SER A 249 111.64 7.98 -38.23
CA SER A 249 111.28 7.12 -37.09
C SER A 249 110.41 7.88 -36.07
N ARG A 250 110.76 9.13 -35.75
CA ARG A 250 109.96 9.99 -34.85
C ARG A 250 108.57 10.27 -35.42
N THR A 251 108.49 10.72 -36.66
CA THR A 251 107.20 10.99 -37.34
C THR A 251 106.34 9.73 -37.47
N GLN A 252 106.95 8.56 -37.71
CA GLN A 252 106.23 7.28 -37.74
C GLN A 252 105.65 6.90 -36.37
N GLN A 253 106.37 7.15 -35.27
CA GLN A 253 105.87 6.92 -33.92
C GLN A 253 104.71 7.88 -33.58
N GLU A 254 104.84 9.16 -33.92
CA GLU A 254 103.78 10.16 -33.76
C GLU A 254 102.52 9.79 -34.55
N LEU A 255 102.68 9.36 -35.82
CA LEU A 255 101.58 8.88 -36.65
C LEU A 255 100.88 7.66 -36.03
N ASN A 256 101.64 6.72 -35.47
CA ASN A 256 101.08 5.55 -34.80
C ASN A 256 100.31 5.93 -33.53
N MET A 257 100.82 6.86 -32.71
CA MET A 257 100.08 7.40 -31.57
C MET A 257 98.78 8.10 -32.00
N GLN A 258 98.82 8.92 -33.05
CA GLN A 258 97.64 9.59 -33.58
C GLN A 258 96.59 8.58 -34.12
N ARG A 259 97.03 7.50 -34.77
CA ARG A 259 96.14 6.40 -35.21
C ARG A 259 95.48 5.70 -34.03
N GLU A 260 96.20 5.45 -32.95
CA GLU A 260 95.63 4.82 -31.76
C GLU A 260 94.63 5.75 -31.04
N GLN A 261 94.96 7.04 -30.93
CA GLN A 261 94.07 8.05 -30.36
C GLN A 261 92.78 8.22 -31.17
N THR A 262 92.89 8.29 -32.51
CA THR A 262 91.72 8.36 -33.39
C THR A 262 90.85 7.11 -33.30
N PHE A 263 91.46 5.92 -33.21
CA PHE A 263 90.71 4.67 -33.00
C PHE A 263 89.94 4.67 -31.66
N LYS A 264 90.57 5.10 -30.56
CA LYS A 264 89.91 5.24 -29.25
C LYS A 264 88.74 6.22 -29.30
N ALA A 265 88.95 7.42 -29.86
CA ALA A 265 87.91 8.42 -30.02
C ALA A 265 86.74 7.90 -30.88
N GLN A 266 87.02 7.11 -31.91
CA GLN A 266 86.00 6.52 -32.77
C GLN A 266 85.16 5.45 -32.04
N ALA A 267 85.79 4.65 -31.17
CA ALA A 267 85.10 3.68 -30.31
C ALA A 267 84.21 4.38 -29.26
N GLU A 268 84.70 5.45 -28.64
CA GLU A 268 83.91 6.26 -27.70
C GLU A 268 82.70 6.91 -28.38
N LEU A 269 82.89 7.48 -29.58
CA LEU A 269 81.79 8.04 -30.38
C LEU A 269 80.73 7.00 -30.71
N LYS A 270 81.12 5.77 -31.01
CA LYS A 270 80.19 4.66 -31.27
C LYS A 270 79.39 4.31 -30.01
N SER A 271 80.05 4.20 -28.86
CA SER A 271 79.41 3.95 -27.56
C SER A 271 78.41 5.05 -27.20
N GLN A 272 78.77 6.32 -27.41
CA GLN A 272 77.86 7.46 -27.20
C GLN A 272 76.64 7.42 -28.13
N ARG A 273 76.81 7.07 -29.42
CA ARG A 273 75.68 6.90 -30.35
C ARG A 273 74.72 5.79 -29.91
N GLU A 274 75.26 4.68 -29.42
CA GLU A 274 74.46 3.59 -28.86
C GLU A 274 73.71 4.02 -27.59
N GLN A 275 74.30 4.89 -26.76
CA GLN A 275 73.62 5.45 -25.59
C GLN A 275 72.49 6.40 -25.99
N VAL A 276 72.73 7.28 -26.96
CA VAL A 276 71.71 8.22 -27.47
C VAL A 276 70.52 7.46 -28.06
N THR A 277 70.76 6.41 -28.84
CA THR A 277 69.69 5.57 -29.42
C THR A 277 68.88 4.88 -28.33
N ARG A 278 69.51 4.31 -27.29
CA ARG A 278 68.79 3.75 -26.13
C ARG A 278 67.89 4.78 -25.44
N VAL A 279 68.40 5.98 -25.18
CA VAL A 279 67.62 7.06 -24.54
C VAL A 279 66.47 7.53 -25.44
N GLN A 280 66.67 7.58 -26.76
CA GLN A 280 65.60 7.90 -27.71
C GLN A 280 64.50 6.85 -27.68
N GLU A 281 64.84 5.56 -27.66
CA GLU A 281 63.88 4.46 -27.55
C GLU A 281 63.09 4.51 -26.23
N GLU A 282 63.77 4.77 -25.10
CA GLU A 282 63.13 4.95 -23.79
C GLU A 282 62.18 6.14 -23.78
N THR A 283 62.58 7.26 -24.39
CA THR A 283 61.74 8.47 -24.49
C THR A 283 60.48 8.18 -25.30
N LEU A 284 60.59 7.48 -26.44
CA LEU A 284 59.43 7.07 -27.24
C LEU A 284 58.54 6.08 -26.49
N ALA A 285 59.12 5.16 -25.72
CA ALA A 285 58.35 4.22 -24.91
C ALA A 285 57.58 4.93 -23.79
N LEU A 286 58.19 5.92 -23.13
CA LEU A 286 57.51 6.75 -22.13
C LEU A 286 56.41 7.61 -22.75
N GLN A 287 56.65 8.17 -23.93
CA GLN A 287 55.65 8.94 -24.66
C GLN A 287 54.41 8.10 -25.00
N ARG A 288 54.59 6.87 -25.52
CA ARG A 288 53.46 5.96 -25.76
C ARG A 288 52.68 5.65 -24.49
N ARG A 289 53.37 5.35 -23.38
CA ARG A 289 52.72 5.11 -22.08
C ARG A 289 51.93 6.32 -21.58
N TYR A 290 52.41 7.53 -21.86
CA TYR A 290 51.69 8.76 -21.51
C TYR A 290 50.42 8.89 -22.37
N GLU A 291 50.51 8.66 -23.68
CA GLU A 291 49.37 8.68 -24.61
C GLU A 291 48.31 7.62 -24.26
N ASP A 292 48.73 6.42 -23.88
CA ASP A 292 47.84 5.35 -23.40
C ASP A 292 47.08 5.79 -22.14
N LYS A 293 47.79 6.35 -21.15
CA LYS A 293 47.18 6.88 -19.93
C LYS A 293 46.22 8.04 -20.20
N CYS A 294 46.56 8.94 -21.12
CA CYS A 294 45.65 10.00 -21.55
C CYS A 294 44.36 9.42 -22.13
N SER A 295 44.48 8.40 -22.98
CA SER A 295 43.33 7.72 -23.59
C SER A 295 42.45 7.01 -22.55
N GLU A 296 43.07 6.32 -21.57
CA GLU A 296 42.36 5.73 -20.45
C GLU A 296 41.60 6.77 -19.62
N LEU A 297 42.26 7.89 -19.27
CA LEU A 297 41.63 9.00 -18.54
C LEU A 297 40.44 9.60 -19.31
N SER A 298 40.57 9.80 -20.62
CA SER A 298 39.46 10.24 -21.46
C SER A 298 38.30 9.24 -21.47
N SER A 299 38.58 7.92 -21.51
CA SER A 299 37.55 6.89 -21.39
C SER A 299 36.82 6.95 -20.04
N PHE A 300 37.56 7.13 -18.95
CA PHE A 300 36.97 7.28 -17.62
C PHE A 300 36.10 8.54 -17.49
N LEU A 301 36.55 9.67 -18.05
CA LEU A 301 35.78 10.91 -18.07
C LEU A 301 34.45 10.75 -18.82
N MET A 302 34.48 10.12 -20.00
CA MET A 302 33.26 9.85 -20.77
C MET A 302 32.28 8.95 -20.01
N LYS A 303 32.78 7.89 -19.37
CA LYS A 303 31.94 6.99 -18.55
C LYS A 303 31.35 7.72 -17.34
N TYR A 304 32.12 8.57 -16.69
CA TYR A 304 31.63 9.37 -15.57
C TYR A 304 30.53 10.34 -16.02
N GLU A 305 30.70 11.00 -17.16
CA GLU A 305 29.70 11.90 -17.72
C GLU A 305 28.41 11.16 -18.10
N GLU A 306 28.52 9.98 -18.71
CA GLU A 306 27.38 9.11 -19.00
C GLU A 306 26.65 8.71 -17.71
N LYS A 307 27.37 8.26 -16.68
CA LYS A 307 26.78 7.92 -15.38
C LYS A 307 26.15 9.13 -14.68
N SER A 308 26.72 10.32 -14.86
CA SER A 308 26.12 11.57 -14.36
C SER A 308 24.80 11.87 -15.06
N LYS A 309 24.72 11.69 -16.40
CA LYS A 309 23.49 11.85 -17.17
C LYS A 309 22.43 10.82 -16.80
N GLU A 310 22.82 9.55 -16.63
CA GLU A 310 21.91 8.49 -16.16
C GLU A 310 21.34 8.81 -14.77
N LEU A 311 22.19 9.27 -13.84
CA LEU A 311 21.78 9.66 -12.50
C LEU A 311 20.77 10.82 -12.54
N GLU A 312 21.02 11.83 -13.37
CA GLU A 312 20.11 12.97 -13.49
C GLU A 312 18.78 12.58 -14.15
N GLY A 313 18.82 11.68 -15.15
CA GLY A 313 17.63 11.06 -15.73
C GLY A 313 16.80 10.30 -14.68
N ALA A 314 17.44 9.49 -13.85
CA ALA A 314 16.78 8.74 -12.78
C ALA A 314 16.17 9.67 -11.72
N LYS A 315 16.84 10.77 -11.36
CA LYS A 315 16.27 11.78 -10.44
C LYS A 315 15.02 12.43 -11.01
N MET A 316 15.04 12.82 -12.28
CA MET A 316 13.87 13.42 -12.96
C MET A 316 12.70 12.44 -13.00
N GLN A 317 12.94 11.17 -13.33
CA GLN A 317 11.92 10.13 -13.33
C GLN A 317 11.32 9.92 -11.94
N LEU A 318 12.16 9.80 -10.91
CA LEU A 318 11.71 9.64 -9.52
C LEU A 318 10.87 10.86 -9.06
N GLN A 319 11.26 12.07 -9.44
CA GLN A 319 10.49 13.28 -9.11
C GLN A 319 9.13 13.30 -9.83
N ALA A 320 9.10 12.94 -11.11
CA ALA A 320 7.85 12.84 -11.87
C ALA A 320 6.92 11.78 -11.28
N GLU A 321 7.45 10.60 -10.93
CA GLU A 321 6.69 9.51 -10.31
C GLU A 321 6.15 9.93 -8.94
N ARG A 322 6.95 10.60 -8.10
CA ARG A 322 6.50 11.14 -6.82
C ARG A 322 5.36 12.14 -6.98
N LEU A 323 5.44 13.03 -7.97
CA LEU A 323 4.37 13.98 -8.26
C LEU A 323 3.12 13.25 -8.75
N SER A 324 3.25 12.33 -9.70
CA SER A 324 2.14 11.51 -10.20
C SER A 324 1.44 10.73 -9.08
N ASN A 325 2.21 10.05 -8.22
CA ASN A 325 1.68 9.29 -7.09
C ASN A 325 0.95 10.18 -6.08
N ARG A 326 1.45 11.40 -5.83
CA ARG A 326 0.73 12.37 -4.98
C ARG A 326 -0.60 12.78 -5.60
N HIS A 327 -0.66 13.01 -6.91
CA HIS A 327 -1.90 13.35 -7.61
C HIS A 327 -2.89 12.19 -7.57
N ALA A 328 -2.46 10.97 -7.89
CA ALA A 328 -3.30 9.77 -7.85
C ALA A 328 -3.88 9.54 -6.45
N ALA A 329 -3.05 9.64 -5.40
CA ALA A 329 -3.51 9.50 -4.01
C ALA A 329 -4.48 10.62 -3.60
N CYS A 330 -4.30 11.85 -4.11
CA CYS A 330 -5.23 12.94 -3.86
C CYS A 330 -6.60 12.69 -4.52
N GLU A 331 -6.61 12.25 -5.78
CA GLU A 331 -7.83 11.91 -6.51
C GLU A 331 -8.56 10.72 -5.88
N GLU A 332 -7.85 9.68 -5.45
CA GLU A 332 -8.45 8.55 -4.75
C GLU A 332 -9.13 8.97 -3.44
N ARG A 333 -8.47 9.83 -2.65
CA ARG A 333 -9.08 10.39 -1.42
C ARG A 333 -10.32 11.23 -1.74
N LYS A 334 -10.29 12.02 -2.81
CA LYS A 334 -11.43 12.82 -3.24
C LYS A 334 -12.61 11.92 -3.63
N VAL A 335 -12.39 10.92 -4.49
CA VAL A 335 -13.43 9.96 -4.90
C VAL A 335 -13.97 9.16 -3.71
N SER A 336 -13.10 8.77 -2.78
CA SER A 336 -13.51 8.09 -1.55
C SER A 336 -14.35 9.00 -0.65
N SER A 337 -13.97 10.27 -0.50
CA SER A 337 -14.75 11.26 0.26
C SER A 337 -16.13 11.44 -0.36
N GLU A 338 -16.20 11.68 -1.67
CA GLU A 338 -17.47 11.84 -2.39
C GLU A 338 -18.39 10.61 -2.26
N ARG A 339 -17.81 9.40 -2.27
CA ARG A 339 -18.57 8.16 -2.02
C ARG A 339 -19.10 8.12 -0.58
N ALA A 340 -18.28 8.51 0.40
CA ALA A 340 -18.71 8.58 1.79
C ALA A 340 -19.80 9.63 2.01
N ASP A 341 -19.70 10.80 1.36
CA ASP A 341 -20.74 11.84 1.36
C ASP A 341 -22.07 11.30 0.81
N ARG A 342 -22.04 10.61 -0.34
CA ARG A 342 -23.25 9.99 -0.92
C ARG A 342 -23.89 8.99 0.05
N MET A 343 -23.09 8.11 0.66
CA MET A 343 -23.61 7.15 1.64
C MET A 343 -24.20 7.84 2.88
N ARG A 344 -23.59 8.94 3.36
CA ARG A 344 -24.15 9.72 4.47
C ARG A 344 -25.53 10.27 4.13
N VAL A 345 -25.67 10.89 2.96
CA VAL A 345 -26.95 11.43 2.49
C VAL A 345 -28.00 10.33 2.32
N GLU A 346 -27.61 9.16 1.81
CA GLU A 346 -28.52 8.01 1.71
C GLU A 346 -29.00 7.53 3.09
N LEU A 347 -28.11 7.44 4.08
CA LEU A 347 -28.47 7.09 5.46
C LEU A 347 -29.41 8.11 6.09
N GLU A 348 -29.11 9.40 5.98
CA GLU A 348 -29.98 10.48 6.47
C GLU A 348 -31.39 10.39 5.84
N ASN A 349 -31.47 10.12 4.53
CA ASN A 349 -32.74 9.91 3.86
C ASN A 349 -33.47 8.66 4.35
N MET A 350 -32.76 7.57 4.67
CA MET A 350 -33.38 6.37 5.25
C MET A 350 -33.96 6.67 6.63
N ASP A 351 -33.22 7.39 7.46
CA ASP A 351 -33.65 7.75 8.81
C ASP A 351 -34.90 8.63 8.78
N ILE A 352 -34.98 9.60 7.87
CA ILE A 352 -36.19 10.41 7.67
C ILE A 352 -37.40 9.52 7.34
N ARG A 353 -37.27 8.61 6.37
CA ARG A 353 -38.36 7.69 5.99
C ARG A 353 -38.77 6.77 7.14
N LEU A 354 -37.80 6.27 7.89
CA LEU A 354 -38.04 5.42 9.04
C LEU A 354 -38.80 6.17 10.15
N GLU A 355 -38.48 7.44 10.38
CA GLU A 355 -39.18 8.28 11.33
C GLU A 355 -40.60 8.62 10.88
N GLU A 356 -40.82 8.82 9.57
CA GLU A 356 -42.17 8.95 9.00
C GLU A 356 -43.01 7.68 9.19
N GLU A 357 -42.44 6.50 8.93
CA GLU A 357 -43.12 5.22 9.17
C GLU A 357 -43.42 4.98 10.65
N ARG A 358 -42.52 5.39 11.56
CA ARG A 358 -42.78 5.37 13.00
C ARG A 358 -43.96 6.26 13.38
N LYS A 359 -44.05 7.48 12.83
CA LYS A 359 -45.19 8.38 13.05
C LYS A 359 -46.49 7.77 12.54
N ARG A 360 -46.51 7.24 11.31
CA ARG A 360 -47.68 6.54 10.75
C ARG A 360 -48.10 5.36 11.61
N SER A 361 -47.14 4.57 12.09
CA SER A 361 -47.41 3.44 12.99
C SER A 361 -48.00 3.90 14.33
N ALA A 362 -47.52 5.01 14.89
CA ALA A 362 -48.05 5.57 16.13
C ALA A 362 -49.50 6.08 15.96
N GLU A 363 -49.79 6.73 14.83
CA GLU A 363 -51.14 7.19 14.48
C GLU A 363 -52.11 6.01 14.31
N LEU A 364 -51.70 4.96 13.60
CA LEU A 364 -52.50 3.73 13.46
C LEU A 364 -52.75 3.06 14.81
N LEU A 365 -51.74 2.98 15.68
CA LEU A 365 -51.91 2.44 17.02
C LEU A 365 -52.91 3.26 17.84
N GLN A 366 -52.88 4.59 17.73
CA GLN A 366 -53.87 5.46 18.36
C GLN A 366 -55.28 5.18 17.85
N GLN A 367 -55.46 5.00 16.54
CA GLN A 367 -56.77 4.64 15.95
C GLN A 367 -57.26 3.28 16.46
N VAL A 368 -56.40 2.26 16.49
CA VAL A 368 -56.74 0.94 17.04
C VAL A 368 -57.18 1.04 18.50
N ASN A 369 -56.46 1.81 19.31
CA ASN A 369 -56.82 2.04 20.72
C ASN A 369 -58.18 2.73 20.88
N MET A 370 -58.50 3.71 20.02
CA MET A 370 -59.80 4.38 20.02
C MET A 370 -60.93 3.41 19.67
N LEU A 371 -60.74 2.57 18.64
CA LEU A 371 -61.70 1.54 18.24
C LEU A 371 -61.90 0.50 19.35
N GLN A 372 -60.82 0.04 19.99
CA GLN A 372 -60.91 -0.90 21.10
C GLN A 372 -61.70 -0.32 22.28
N LYS A 373 -61.47 0.96 22.64
CA LYS A 373 -62.26 1.64 23.68
C LYS A 373 -63.73 1.78 23.31
N SER A 374 -64.03 2.17 22.08
CA SER A 374 -65.41 2.27 21.59
C SER A 374 -66.12 0.92 21.62
N PHE A 375 -65.44 -0.15 21.20
CA PHE A 375 -65.97 -1.51 21.26
C PHE A 375 -66.28 -1.95 22.69
N LEU A 376 -65.39 -1.66 23.65
CA LEU A 376 -65.63 -1.94 25.06
C LEU A 376 -66.86 -1.18 25.60
N SER A 377 -66.97 0.12 25.28
CA SER A 377 -68.12 0.94 25.68
C SER A 377 -69.43 0.43 25.06
N GLN A 378 -69.41 0.04 23.78
CA GLN A 378 -70.58 -0.51 23.10
C GLN A 378 -71.01 -1.84 23.75
N ASN A 379 -70.06 -2.69 24.14
CA ASN A 379 -70.34 -3.94 24.84
C ASN A 379 -70.91 -3.69 26.26
N GLU A 380 -70.45 -2.65 26.96
CA GLU A 380 -71.07 -2.23 28.23
C GLU A 380 -72.50 -1.74 28.04
N GLU A 381 -72.76 -0.96 26.99
CA GLU A 381 -74.10 -0.49 26.65
C GLU A 381 -75.03 -1.65 26.26
N GLN A 382 -74.56 -2.60 25.44
CA GLN A 382 -75.30 -3.82 25.12
C GLN A 382 -75.65 -4.62 26.38
N ARG A 383 -74.73 -4.74 27.34
CA ARG A 383 -75.00 -5.38 28.64
C ARG A 383 -76.07 -4.64 29.44
N ARG A 384 -76.07 -3.30 29.44
CA ARG A 384 -77.11 -2.49 30.09
C ARG A 384 -78.47 -2.65 29.42
N ILE A 385 -78.52 -2.64 28.09
CA ILE A 385 -79.76 -2.87 27.32
C ILE A 385 -80.33 -4.24 27.65
N ALA A 386 -79.51 -5.30 27.60
CA ALA A 386 -79.96 -6.65 27.93
C ALA A 386 -80.51 -6.76 29.36
N ALA A 387 -79.89 -6.07 30.33
CA ALA A 387 -80.39 -6.03 31.71
C ALA A 387 -81.75 -5.30 31.82
N LEU A 388 -81.91 -4.17 31.12
CA LEU A 388 -83.19 -3.45 31.08
C LEU A 388 -84.28 -4.26 30.37
N GLU A 389 -83.96 -4.97 29.28
CA GLU A 389 -84.88 -5.88 28.60
C GLU A 389 -85.35 -7.00 29.52
N GLN A 390 -84.43 -7.61 30.29
CA GLN A 390 -84.80 -8.61 31.31
C GLN A 390 -85.71 -8.01 32.38
N GLN A 391 -85.41 -6.79 32.86
CA GLN A 391 -86.25 -6.11 33.84
C GLN A 391 -87.66 -5.83 33.30
N ILE A 392 -87.77 -5.36 32.05
CA ILE A 392 -89.05 -5.14 31.39
C ILE A 392 -89.83 -6.45 31.28
N GLN A 393 -89.19 -7.55 30.86
CA GLN A 393 -89.84 -8.85 30.76
C GLN A 393 -90.34 -9.36 32.12
N LEU A 394 -89.54 -9.21 33.19
CA LEU A 394 -89.97 -9.56 34.54
C LEU A 394 -91.17 -8.72 34.98
N SER A 395 -91.12 -7.39 34.80
CA SER A 395 -92.23 -6.51 35.16
C SER A 395 -93.51 -6.82 34.37
N ALA A 396 -93.40 -7.16 33.09
CA ALA A 396 -94.53 -7.57 32.26
C ALA A 396 -95.13 -8.89 32.75
N LYS A 397 -94.29 -9.84 33.17
CA LYS A 397 -94.72 -11.11 33.75
C LYS A 397 -95.43 -10.90 35.10
N ASP A 398 -94.86 -10.07 35.97
CA ASP A 398 -95.47 -9.73 37.26
C ASP A 398 -96.82 -9.03 37.07
N PHE A 399 -96.93 -8.13 36.09
CA PHE A 399 -98.19 -7.49 35.73
C PHE A 399 -99.25 -8.48 35.24
N GLU A 400 -98.90 -9.46 34.39
CA GLU A 400 -99.85 -10.52 33.99
C GLU A 400 -100.24 -11.41 35.17
N ASN A 401 -99.32 -11.74 36.08
CA ASN A 401 -99.65 -12.45 37.32
C ASN A 401 -100.65 -11.66 38.18
N GLU A 402 -100.38 -10.36 38.43
CA GLU A 402 -101.29 -9.49 39.18
C GLU A 402 -102.67 -9.37 38.52
N LYS A 403 -102.73 -9.38 37.19
CA LYS A 403 -103.98 -9.37 36.43
C LYS A 403 -104.76 -10.68 36.62
N ILE A 404 -104.10 -11.83 36.60
CA ILE A 404 -104.71 -13.13 36.91
C ILE A 404 -105.23 -13.13 38.35
N ASP A 405 -104.43 -12.66 39.31
CA ASP A 405 -104.82 -12.55 40.72
C ASP A 405 -106.02 -11.62 40.89
N ARG A 406 -106.03 -10.47 40.20
CA ARG A 406 -107.16 -9.54 40.19
C ARG A 406 -108.42 -10.18 39.63
N GLN A 407 -108.32 -10.92 38.52
CA GLN A 407 -109.46 -11.64 37.95
C GLN A 407 -109.98 -12.73 38.91
N SER A 408 -109.07 -13.46 39.56
CA SER A 408 -109.40 -14.45 40.59
C SER A 408 -110.15 -13.80 41.76
N MET A 409 -109.64 -12.68 42.29
CA MET A 409 -110.27 -11.91 43.36
C MET A 409 -111.63 -11.33 42.93
N GLN A 410 -111.75 -10.84 41.70
CA GLN A 410 -113.04 -10.41 41.15
C GLN A 410 -114.04 -11.57 41.05
N HIS A 411 -113.60 -12.76 40.67
CA HIS A 411 -114.43 -13.95 40.63
C HIS A 411 -114.87 -14.36 42.04
N GLN A 412 -113.96 -14.36 43.01
CA GLN A 412 -114.28 -14.59 44.43
C GLN A 412 -115.30 -13.56 44.95
N LEU A 413 -115.13 -12.28 44.63
CA LEU A 413 -116.07 -11.22 45.00
C LEU A 413 -117.46 -11.47 44.39
N HIS A 414 -117.55 -11.82 43.10
CA HIS A 414 -118.82 -12.16 42.46
C HIS A 414 -119.49 -13.37 43.14
N LYS A 415 -118.71 -14.37 43.53
CA LYS A 415 -119.20 -15.54 44.27
C LYS A 415 -119.78 -15.12 45.62
N VAL A 416 -119.06 -14.31 46.40
CA VAL A 416 -119.54 -13.75 47.67
C VAL A 416 -120.82 -12.92 47.46
N LEU A 417 -120.85 -12.03 46.46
CA LEU A 417 -122.05 -11.24 46.13
C LEU A 417 -123.24 -12.11 45.73
N LYS A 418 -123.02 -13.22 45.03
CA LYS A 418 -124.07 -14.20 44.67
C LYS A 418 -124.58 -14.94 45.90
N GLU A 419 -123.71 -15.36 46.81
CA GLU A 419 -124.11 -15.96 48.09
C GLU A 419 -124.82 -14.95 48.98
N LEU A 420 -124.38 -13.69 49.03
CA LEU A 420 -125.09 -12.61 49.72
C LEU A 420 -126.48 -12.35 49.11
N ARG A 421 -126.61 -12.40 47.77
CA ARG A 421 -127.92 -12.29 47.10
C ARG A 421 -128.81 -13.47 47.43
N LYS A 422 -128.29 -14.70 47.45
CA LYS A 422 -129.03 -15.89 47.91
C LYS A 422 -129.43 -15.78 49.38
N ALA A 423 -128.53 -15.31 50.25
CA ALA A 423 -128.84 -15.06 51.66
C ALA A 423 -129.92 -13.98 51.79
N ARG A 424 -129.88 -12.92 50.96
CA ARG A 424 -130.92 -11.90 50.88
C ARG A 424 -132.23 -12.42 50.33
N ASP A 425 -132.22 -13.32 49.34
CA ASP A 425 -133.42 -13.98 48.80
C ASP A 425 -133.98 -14.99 49.80
N GLN A 426 -133.14 -15.64 50.61
CA GLN A 426 -133.55 -16.46 51.75
C GLN A 426 -134.19 -15.58 52.83
N ILE A 427 -133.62 -14.41 53.13
CA ILE A 427 -134.24 -13.38 53.99
C ILE A 427 -135.58 -12.94 53.40
N ALA A 428 -135.66 -12.63 52.11
CA ALA A 428 -136.92 -12.24 51.43
C ALA A 428 -137.96 -13.37 51.42
N LYS A 429 -137.54 -14.63 51.31
CA LYS A 429 -138.41 -15.81 51.44
C LYS A 429 -138.91 -15.99 52.88
N LEU A 430 -138.05 -15.75 53.88
CA LEU A 430 -138.43 -15.71 55.30
C LEU A 430 -139.34 -14.51 55.62
N GLU A 431 -139.18 -13.38 54.93
CA GLU A 431 -140.08 -12.21 55.00
C GLU A 431 -141.41 -12.47 54.26
N SER A 432 -141.45 -13.26 53.18
CA SER A 432 -142.68 -13.59 52.45
C SER A 432 -143.61 -14.59 53.16
N ALA A 433 -143.14 -15.24 54.24
CA ALA A 433 -143.93 -16.12 55.10
C ALA A 433 -144.59 -15.40 56.30
N LYS A 434 -144.50 -14.06 56.39
CA LYS A 434 -145.31 -13.20 57.28
C LYS A 434 -145.54 -11.82 56.64
N GLN A 435 -146.80 -11.45 56.43
CA GLN A 435 -147.27 -10.09 56.08
C GLN A 435 -148.24 -9.60 57.17
N PRO A 436 -148.51 -8.30 57.32
CA PRO A 436 -147.65 -7.11 57.21
C PRO A 436 -147.56 -6.38 58.58
N ASN A 437 -146.59 -5.49 58.77
CA ASN A 437 -146.86 -4.28 59.56
C ASN A 437 -145.91 -3.14 59.21
N ALA A 438 -146.54 -2.03 58.80
CA ALA A 438 -145.93 -0.76 58.53
C ALA A 438 -145.77 0.04 59.84
N ARG A 439 -144.66 0.76 59.95
CA ARG A 439 -144.56 2.22 60.09
C ARG A 439 -143.34 2.63 60.93
N PHE A 440 -142.84 3.82 60.56
CA PHE A 440 -142.09 4.80 61.35
C PHE A 440 -140.55 4.86 61.18
N SER A 441 -140.17 5.92 60.43
CA SER A 441 -139.26 7.01 60.84
C SER A 441 -137.79 6.98 60.41
N GLU A 442 -137.45 7.94 59.54
CA GLU A 442 -136.25 8.81 59.57
C GLU A 442 -135.89 9.27 61.02
N PRO A 443 -134.66 9.73 61.36
CA PRO A 443 -133.82 10.65 60.57
C PRO A 443 -132.28 10.48 60.71
N SER A 444 -131.48 11.01 59.77
CA SER A 444 -130.62 12.21 59.87
C SER A 444 -129.56 12.27 61.01
N SER A 445 -128.38 12.76 60.62
CA SER A 445 -127.63 13.86 61.28
C SER A 445 -126.29 13.57 62.02
N TYR A 446 -125.24 14.15 61.41
CA TYR A 446 -124.15 14.96 61.98
C TYR A 446 -122.81 14.36 62.49
N ASN A 447 -121.77 14.84 61.80
CA ASN A 447 -120.47 15.34 62.24
C ASN A 447 -120.12 15.27 63.73
N ARG A 448 -118.85 14.93 64.00
CA ARG A 448 -118.05 15.65 65.02
C ARG A 448 -116.56 15.69 64.64
N LEU A 449 -116.10 16.93 64.43
CA LEU A 449 -114.72 17.40 64.32
C LEU A 449 -114.08 17.53 65.71
N GLU A 450 -112.78 17.92 65.67
CA GLU A 450 -111.90 18.50 66.70
C GLU A 450 -110.78 17.52 67.08
N PHE A 451 -109.53 17.67 66.64
CA PHE A 451 -108.60 18.83 66.65
C PHE A 451 -108.33 19.34 68.06
N GLU A 452 -107.15 18.99 68.58
CA GLU A 452 -106.46 19.83 69.55
C GLU A 452 -104.97 19.86 69.20
N ARG A 453 -104.42 21.05 69.42
CA ARG A 453 -103.25 21.68 68.82
C ARG A 453 -102.22 21.91 69.93
N LEU A 454 -101.04 22.40 69.51
CA LEU A 454 -100.03 23.20 70.24
C LEU A 454 -98.66 22.51 70.38
N THR A 455 -97.49 23.05 69.97
CA THR A 455 -97.07 24.17 69.09
C THR A 455 -95.53 24.37 69.18
N ILE A 456 -94.91 24.94 68.11
CA ILE A 456 -93.76 25.92 68.04
C ILE A 456 -92.33 25.39 68.31
N ASP A 457 -91.23 25.70 67.59
CA ASP A 457 -90.82 26.57 66.44
C ASP A 457 -89.57 25.88 65.78
N ASP A 458 -89.34 25.82 64.46
CA ASP A 458 -88.99 26.81 63.42
C ASP A 458 -87.50 27.27 63.38
N THR A 459 -86.72 26.76 62.40
CA THR A 459 -85.73 27.54 61.61
C THR A 459 -85.06 26.76 60.44
N LEU A 460 -85.27 27.28 59.22
CA LEU A 460 -84.33 27.44 58.08
C LEU A 460 -83.42 26.28 57.55
N GLY A 461 -83.63 25.89 56.28
CA GLY A 461 -82.56 25.61 55.31
C GLY A 461 -82.39 24.17 54.78
N PRO A 462 -81.95 23.95 53.51
CA PRO A 462 -82.37 22.81 52.68
C PRO A 462 -81.27 21.77 52.34
N THR A 463 -81.71 20.68 51.69
CA THR A 463 -80.99 19.70 50.82
C THR A 463 -80.48 18.35 51.38
N SER A 464 -81.08 17.29 50.81
CA SER A 464 -80.55 15.99 50.33
C SER A 464 -79.63 15.12 51.20
N PRO A 465 -79.95 13.82 51.38
CA PRO A 465 -79.05 12.85 52.00
C PRO A 465 -78.22 12.14 50.93
N SER A 466 -76.89 12.23 51.01
CA SER A 466 -75.97 11.38 50.26
C SER A 466 -74.88 10.87 51.19
N LYS A 467 -75.01 9.60 51.58
CA LYS A 467 -73.96 8.81 52.19
C LYS A 467 -73.39 7.87 51.13
N VAL A 468 -72.33 8.29 50.46
CA VAL A 468 -71.32 7.41 49.87
C VAL A 468 -69.97 8.05 50.14
N THR A 469 -69.14 7.28 50.84
CA THR A 469 -67.77 7.57 51.24
C THR A 469 -66.91 8.00 50.05
N ASN A 470 -66.34 9.21 50.10
CA ASN A 470 -65.43 9.74 49.09
C ASN A 470 -64.07 9.03 49.16
N LEU A 471 -63.70 8.29 48.11
CA LEU A 471 -62.41 7.61 47.92
C LEU A 471 -61.41 8.47 47.11
N LEU A 472 -61.31 9.78 47.39
CA LEU A 472 -60.39 10.70 46.69
C LEU A 472 -59.62 11.63 47.65
N ASP A 473 -59.32 11.17 48.87
CA ASP A 473 -58.57 11.96 49.86
C ASP A 473 -57.13 11.46 50.09
N GLU A 474 -56.54 10.75 49.11
CA GLU A 474 -55.15 10.26 49.21
C GLU A 474 -54.21 10.74 48.09
N SER A 475 -54.64 11.65 47.20
CA SER A 475 -53.75 12.25 46.21
C SER A 475 -53.27 13.64 46.64
N PHE A 476 -51.95 13.83 46.64
CA PHE A 476 -51.29 15.11 46.88
C PHE A 476 -50.82 15.70 45.54
N LEU A 477 -51.01 17.00 45.38
CA LEU A 477 -50.50 17.78 44.26
C LEU A 477 -49.28 18.57 44.75
N GLU A 478 -48.23 18.60 43.95
CA GLU A 478 -46.97 19.26 44.29
C GLU A 478 -46.78 20.56 43.50
N CYS A 479 -46.26 21.59 44.16
CA CYS A 479 -45.80 22.78 43.46
C CYS A 479 -44.57 22.43 42.60
N PRO A 480 -44.57 22.71 41.29
CA PRO A 480 -43.46 22.33 40.41
C PRO A 480 -42.13 23.03 40.71
N LYS A 481 -42.15 24.17 41.43
CA LYS A 481 -40.94 24.93 41.78
C LYS A 481 -40.33 24.51 43.13
N CYS A 482 -41.13 24.40 44.19
CA CYS A 482 -40.63 24.12 45.55
C CYS A 482 -41.01 22.74 46.10
N ARG A 483 -41.80 21.95 45.35
CA ARG A 483 -42.30 20.61 45.71
C ARG A 483 -43.11 20.54 47.00
N ALA A 484 -43.67 21.67 47.46
CA ALA A 484 -44.61 21.67 48.57
C ALA A 484 -45.88 20.87 48.19
N THR A 485 -46.27 19.94 49.05
CA THR A 485 -47.38 18.98 48.83
C THR A 485 -48.68 19.52 49.40
N TYR A 486 -49.74 19.51 48.60
CA TYR A 486 -51.08 19.95 48.99
C TYR A 486 -52.10 18.85 48.71
N PRO A 487 -53.07 18.61 49.60
CA PRO A 487 -54.17 17.69 49.31
C PRO A 487 -54.97 18.15 48.09
N THR A 488 -55.41 17.21 47.25
CA THR A 488 -56.18 17.52 46.03
C THR A 488 -57.49 18.27 46.36
N SER A 489 -58.06 18.03 47.54
CA SER A 489 -59.23 18.76 48.09
C SER A 489 -58.96 20.25 48.33
N ARG A 490 -57.70 20.69 48.41
CA ARG A 490 -57.26 22.09 48.61
C ARG A 490 -56.48 22.67 47.42
N HIS A 491 -56.79 22.24 46.19
CA HIS A 491 -56.12 22.72 44.97
C HIS A 491 -56.11 24.25 44.79
N ARG A 492 -57.10 24.98 45.33
CA ARG A 492 -57.11 26.46 45.31
C ARG A 492 -56.00 27.09 46.14
N GLU A 493 -55.61 26.47 47.25
CA GLU A 493 -54.49 26.93 48.08
C GLU A 493 -53.15 26.69 47.38
N LEU A 494 -53.02 25.59 46.63
CA LEU A 494 -51.86 25.32 45.77
C LEU A 494 -51.75 26.34 44.63
N LEU A 495 -52.85 26.73 43.97
CA LEU A 495 -52.82 27.73 42.92
C LEU A 495 -52.38 29.10 43.45
N ALA A 496 -52.91 29.54 44.60
CA ALA A 496 -52.46 30.77 45.26
C ALA A 496 -50.98 30.69 45.69
N HIS A 497 -50.52 29.51 46.15
CA HIS A 497 -49.11 29.27 46.44
C HIS A 497 -48.24 29.34 45.18
N ILE A 498 -48.69 28.79 44.05
CA ILE A 498 -47.98 28.82 42.77
C ILE A 498 -47.84 30.27 42.26
N ASP A 499 -48.87 31.10 42.42
CA ASP A 499 -48.83 32.52 42.02
C ASP A 499 -47.76 33.33 42.79
N PHE A 500 -47.56 33.04 44.09
CA PHE A 500 -46.46 33.63 44.87
C PHE A 500 -45.11 32.94 44.65
N CYS A 501 -45.12 31.64 44.34
CA CYS A 501 -43.90 30.86 44.18
C CYS A 501 -43.27 31.06 42.79
N LEU A 502 -44.05 31.37 41.75
CA LEU A 502 -43.55 31.65 40.39
C LEU A 502 -43.20 33.12 40.13
N ALA A 503 -43.69 34.05 40.96
CA ALA A 503 -43.07 35.37 41.09
C ALA A 503 -41.61 35.24 41.60
#